data_AF-A0A2K9NNJ7-F1
#
_entry.id   AF-A0A2K9NNJ7-F1
#
_cell.length_a   1.000
_cell.length_b   1.000
_cell.length_c   1.000
_cell.angle_alpha   90.00
_cell.angle_beta   90.00
_cell.angle_gamma   90.00
#
_symmetry.space_group_name_H-M   'P 1'
#
loop_
_entity.id
_entity.type
_entity.pdbx_description
1 polymer ?
#
loop_
_entity_poly.entity_id
_entity_poly.type
_entity_poly.pdbx_seq_one_letter_code
_entity_poly.pdbx_strand_id
1 'polypeptide(L)'
;MFKKGILISLCLFALVLVIDFVWKAQMMTGESAHINRGFIFGTLQDLPASLTLVTLCSMGGLLVFVYVMMIILLPAELLLLKAGLGLLSGGVLGNVVDRAIHGGTLDFLPMQIPGLPPIVFNPADVFQWFGAAIIVVKLITKEKIIWYPENQRGFGLVNAKEQMKFALKFATISLCTCLVLGLFSLSYLTLTLQSINIHSKSTVIGFAISYLAITLLFTAVSFIAGLLLSQRTAGPLYAFEKYVEDLLNGDQRELKLRQGDNFKHLENVALNLKNHLNKK
;
A
#
# COMPACT_ATOMS: atom_id res chain seq x y z
N MET A 1 13.10 14.01 -7.70
CA MET A 1 11.88 14.37 -6.94
C MET A 1 11.07 13.14 -6.50
N PHE A 2 10.81 12.16 -7.38
CA PHE A 2 10.01 10.95 -7.10
C PHE A 2 10.40 10.19 -5.81
N LYS A 3 11.69 9.87 -5.62
CA LYS A 3 12.18 9.16 -4.42
C LYS A 3 12.00 9.96 -3.11
N LYS A 4 12.15 11.29 -3.16
CA LYS A 4 12.00 12.15 -1.97
C LYS A 4 10.55 12.14 -1.44
N GLY A 5 9.55 12.18 -2.33
CA GLY A 5 8.14 12.17 -1.92
C GLY A 5 7.69 10.87 -1.26
N ILE A 6 8.18 9.73 -1.75
CA ILE A 6 7.92 8.42 -1.14
C ILE A 6 8.57 8.35 0.24
N LEU A 7 9.84 8.75 0.36
CA LEU A 7 10.55 8.77 1.64
C LEU A 7 9.82 9.62 2.68
N ILE A 8 9.40 10.84 2.31
CA ILE A 8 8.64 11.74 3.20
C ILE A 8 7.36 11.06 3.69
N SER A 9 6.63 10.38 2.80
CA SER A 9 5.36 9.71 3.15
C SER A 9 5.60 8.53 4.09
N LEU A 10 6.66 7.73 3.86
CA LEU A 10 7.06 6.64 4.75
C LEU A 10 7.51 7.15 6.12
N CYS A 11 8.30 8.23 6.16
CA CYS A 11 8.69 8.88 7.41
C CYS A 11 7.47 9.42 8.17
N LEU A 12 6.52 10.04 7.48
CA LEU A 12 5.28 10.53 8.09
C LEU A 12 4.43 9.38 8.65
N PHE A 13 4.29 8.30 7.90
CA PHE A 13 3.59 7.08 8.35
C PHE A 13 4.23 6.50 9.62
N ALA A 14 5.57 6.37 9.65
CA ALA A 14 6.28 5.91 10.83
C ALA A 14 6.15 6.88 12.01
N LEU A 15 6.21 8.19 11.75
CA LEU A 15 6.05 9.23 12.77
C LEU A 15 4.66 9.17 13.41
N VAL A 16 3.61 8.96 12.61
CA VAL A 16 2.23 8.79 13.12
C VAL A 16 2.16 7.63 14.10
N LEU A 17 2.74 6.47 13.75
CA LEU A 17 2.75 5.30 14.64
C LEU A 17 3.50 5.58 15.95
N VAL A 18 4.64 6.27 15.87
CA VAL A 18 5.42 6.63 17.05
C VAL A 18 4.65 7.61 17.93
N ILE A 19 4.04 8.65 17.36
CA ILE A 19 3.25 9.62 18.12
C ILE A 19 2.06 8.93 18.78
N ASP A 20 1.32 8.10 18.04
CA ASP A 20 0.17 7.37 18.57
C ASP A 20 0.58 6.44 19.73
N PHE A 21 1.63 5.65 19.54
CA PHE A 21 2.15 4.72 20.54
C PHE A 21 2.62 5.45 21.81
N VAL A 22 3.45 6.50 21.66
CA VAL A 22 3.99 7.25 22.80
C VAL A 22 2.88 7.96 23.57
N TRP A 23 1.94 8.59 22.87
CA TRP A 23 0.86 9.32 23.51
C TRP A 23 -0.09 8.38 24.26
N LYS A 24 -0.43 7.24 23.67
CA LYS A 24 -1.21 6.19 24.35
C LYS A 24 -0.47 5.65 25.57
N ALA A 25 0.82 5.35 25.46
CA ALA A 25 1.63 4.86 26.58
C ALA A 25 1.66 5.84 27.76
N GLN A 26 1.71 7.15 27.50
CA GLN A 26 1.63 8.19 28.53
C GLN A 26 0.25 8.29 29.19
N MET A 27 -0.82 7.93 28.47
CA MET A 27 -2.19 8.06 28.95
C MET A 27 -2.70 6.79 29.62
N MET A 28 -2.09 5.64 29.37
CA MET A 28 -2.34 4.40 30.11
C MET A 28 -2.01 4.50 31.60
N THR A 29 -1.20 5.49 32.01
CA THR A 29 -0.88 5.75 33.42
C THR A 29 -1.88 6.71 34.10
N GLY A 30 -2.84 7.28 33.36
CA GLY A 30 -3.87 8.19 33.87
C GLY A 30 -5.24 7.52 34.09
N GLU A 31 -6.05 8.07 35.00
CA GLU A 31 -7.33 7.48 35.44
C GLU A 31 -8.48 7.53 34.39
N SER A 32 -8.29 8.19 33.25
CA SER A 32 -9.37 8.50 32.29
C SER A 32 -9.44 7.59 31.06
N ALA A 33 -8.63 6.52 31.00
CA ALA A 33 -8.49 5.72 29.79
C ALA A 33 -9.57 4.62 29.70
N HIS A 34 -10.38 4.65 28.63
CA HIS A 34 -11.39 3.64 28.34
C HIS A 34 -10.90 2.71 27.23
N ILE A 35 -10.93 1.39 27.48
CA ILE A 35 -10.57 0.39 26.45
C ILE A 35 -11.80 0.05 25.61
N ASN A 36 -11.75 0.44 24.35
CA ASN A 36 -12.77 0.11 23.37
C ASN A 36 -12.44 -1.22 22.67
N ARG A 37 -13.23 -2.25 22.96
CA ARG A 37 -13.08 -3.60 22.39
C ARG A 37 -13.82 -3.78 21.06
N GLY A 38 -14.57 -2.77 20.61
CA GLY A 38 -15.24 -2.77 19.31
C GLY A 38 -14.26 -2.88 18.14
N PHE A 39 -14.53 -3.84 17.25
CA PHE A 39 -14.12 -3.71 15.85
C PHE A 39 -15.18 -2.88 15.09
N ILE A 40 -15.04 -2.77 13.77
CA ILE A 40 -16.01 -2.14 12.86
C ILE A 40 -17.44 -2.64 13.19
N PHE A 41 -18.28 -1.76 13.73
CA PHE A 41 -19.66 -2.03 14.17
C PHE A 41 -19.83 -3.18 15.19
N GLY A 42 -18.82 -3.45 16.03
CA GLY A 42 -18.91 -4.50 17.07
C GLY A 42 -18.78 -5.93 16.54
N THR A 43 -18.52 -6.11 15.25
CA THR A 43 -18.20 -7.43 14.69
C THR A 43 -16.89 -7.96 15.28
N LEU A 44 -16.67 -9.28 15.29
CA LEU A 44 -15.44 -9.93 15.75
C LEU A 44 -15.06 -9.82 17.25
N GLN A 45 -15.92 -9.27 18.13
CA GLN A 45 -15.63 -9.17 19.57
C GLN A 45 -15.50 -10.53 20.27
N ASP A 46 -16.23 -11.54 19.81
CA ASP A 46 -16.30 -12.87 20.43
C ASP A 46 -15.27 -13.87 19.86
N LEU A 47 -14.34 -13.44 19.01
CA LEU A 47 -13.34 -14.34 18.47
C LEU A 47 -12.30 -14.74 19.53
N PRO A 48 -11.82 -16.00 19.50
CA PRO A 48 -10.66 -16.39 20.31
C PRO A 48 -9.47 -15.46 20.04
N ALA A 49 -8.75 -15.09 21.10
CA ALA A 49 -7.64 -14.12 21.03
C ALA A 49 -6.59 -14.46 19.95
N SER A 50 -6.31 -15.75 19.74
CA SER A 50 -5.40 -16.23 18.70
C SER A 50 -5.91 -15.94 17.29
N LEU A 51 -7.20 -16.12 17.02
CA LEU A 51 -7.80 -15.84 15.72
C LEU A 51 -7.89 -14.34 15.46
N THR A 52 -8.20 -13.56 16.50
CA THR A 52 -8.19 -12.09 16.44
C THR A 52 -6.80 -11.55 16.10
N LEU A 53 -5.75 -12.03 16.78
CA LEU A 53 -4.37 -11.60 16.52
C LEU A 53 -3.95 -11.89 15.08
N VAL A 54 -4.25 -13.09 14.59
CA VAL A 54 -3.94 -13.49 13.21
C VAL A 54 -4.63 -12.59 12.20
N THR A 55 -5.94 -12.39 12.37
CA THR A 55 -6.73 -11.57 11.45
C THR A 55 -6.21 -10.14 11.44
N LEU A 56 -5.90 -9.56 12.61
CA LEU A 56 -5.33 -8.23 12.74
C LEU A 56 -3.95 -8.10 12.07
N CYS A 57 -3.04 -9.04 12.31
CA CYS A 57 -1.71 -9.04 11.69
C CYS A 57 -1.82 -9.16 10.16
N SER A 58 -2.71 -10.03 9.67
CA SER A 58 -2.91 -10.23 8.24
C SER A 58 -3.53 -9.01 7.55
N MET A 59 -4.55 -8.39 8.17
CA MET A 59 -5.15 -7.15 7.69
C MET A 59 -4.19 -5.96 7.75
N GLY A 60 -3.40 -5.86 8.82
CA GLY A 60 -2.37 -4.84 8.99
C GLY A 60 -1.28 -4.94 7.91
N GLY A 61 -0.80 -6.17 7.63
CA GLY A 61 0.15 -6.43 6.55
C GLY A 61 -0.40 -6.03 5.17
N LEU A 62 -1.66 -6.41 4.88
CA LEU A 62 -2.34 -6.01 3.64
C LEU A 62 -2.46 -4.48 3.53
N LEU A 63 -2.83 -3.80 4.62
CA LEU A 63 -2.97 -2.35 4.65
C LEU A 63 -1.64 -1.64 4.36
N VAL A 64 -0.53 -2.07 4.99
CA VAL A 64 0.80 -1.51 4.74
C VAL A 64 1.20 -1.71 3.28
N PHE A 65 0.96 -2.90 2.73
CA PHE A 65 1.28 -3.18 1.34
C PHE A 65 0.48 -2.33 0.36
N VAL A 66 -0.84 -2.23 0.56
CA VAL A 66 -1.72 -1.37 -0.28
C VAL A 66 -1.25 0.08 -0.18
N TYR A 67 -0.96 0.57 1.02
CA TYR A 67 -0.42 1.91 1.24
C TYR A 67 0.88 2.14 0.45
N VAL A 68 1.87 1.26 0.60
CA VAL A 68 3.17 1.37 -0.10
C VAL A 68 2.98 1.32 -1.62
N MET A 69 2.11 0.44 -2.12
CA MET A 69 1.77 0.38 -3.55
C MET A 69 1.15 1.70 -4.03
N MET A 70 0.17 2.24 -3.30
CA MET A 70 -0.48 3.50 -3.67
C MET A 70 0.51 4.66 -3.76
N ILE A 71 1.42 4.82 -2.79
CA ILE A 71 2.39 5.94 -2.82
C ILE A 71 3.44 5.79 -3.94
N ILE A 72 3.74 4.57 -4.40
CA ILE A 72 4.64 4.31 -5.55
C ILE A 72 3.92 4.60 -6.87
N LEU A 73 2.66 4.18 -6.98
CA LEU A 73 1.86 4.33 -8.19
C LEU A 73 1.43 5.78 -8.42
N LEU A 74 1.13 6.53 -7.36
CA LEU A 74 0.72 7.92 -7.45
C LEU A 74 1.81 8.83 -8.08
N PRO A 75 1.43 9.78 -8.94
CA PRO A 75 2.32 10.80 -9.51
C PRO A 75 3.17 11.50 -8.45
N ALA A 76 4.40 11.88 -8.82
CA ALA A 76 5.33 12.57 -7.92
C ALA A 76 4.81 13.92 -7.40
N GLU A 77 3.94 14.57 -8.19
CA GLU A 77 3.36 15.88 -7.93
C GLU A 77 2.28 15.85 -6.83
N LEU A 78 1.73 14.67 -6.54
CA LEU A 78 0.65 14.49 -5.55
C LEU A 78 1.19 14.22 -4.14
N LEU A 79 2.18 15.00 -3.70
CA LEU A 79 2.83 14.82 -2.39
C LEU A 79 1.83 14.88 -1.22
N LEU A 80 0.92 15.85 -1.24
CA LEU A 80 -0.08 15.98 -0.17
C LEU A 80 -1.05 14.79 -0.12
N LEU A 81 -1.39 14.20 -1.27
CA LEU A 81 -2.25 13.01 -1.31
C LEU A 81 -1.52 11.81 -0.71
N LYS A 82 -0.23 11.63 -1.01
CA LYS A 82 0.60 10.58 -0.40
C LYS A 82 0.76 10.78 1.11
N ALA A 83 0.91 12.03 1.56
CA ALA A 83 0.93 12.37 2.98
C ALA A 83 -0.42 12.04 3.65
N GLY A 84 -1.55 12.40 3.03
CA GLY A 84 -2.89 12.06 3.51
C GLY A 84 -3.10 10.54 3.64
N LEU A 85 -2.64 9.76 2.66
CA LEU A 85 -2.62 8.30 2.73
C LEU A 85 -1.75 7.80 3.88
N GLY A 86 -0.59 8.40 4.11
CA GLY A 86 0.30 8.04 5.22
C GLY A 86 -0.34 8.30 6.59
N LEU A 87 -1.01 9.44 6.76
CA LEU A 87 -1.76 9.76 7.99
C LEU A 87 -2.90 8.78 8.23
N LEU A 88 -3.72 8.54 7.21
CA LEU A 88 -4.87 7.63 7.30
C LEU A 88 -4.43 6.20 7.59
N SER A 89 -3.53 5.64 6.77
CA SER A 89 -3.03 4.28 6.94
C SER A 89 -2.25 4.12 8.26
N GLY A 90 -1.48 5.14 8.67
CA GLY A 90 -0.77 5.13 9.94
C GLY A 90 -1.71 5.07 11.14
N GLY A 91 -2.77 5.91 11.14
CA GLY A 91 -3.79 5.89 12.20
C GLY A 91 -4.58 4.59 12.24
N VAL A 92 -4.91 3.99 11.09
CA VAL A 92 -5.56 2.65 11.07
C VAL A 92 -4.62 1.59 11.64
N LEU A 93 -3.34 1.58 11.25
CA LEU A 93 -2.40 0.60 11.74
C LEU A 93 -2.10 0.76 13.24
N GLY A 94 -2.02 1.98 13.77
CA GLY A 94 -1.87 2.22 15.22
C GLY A 94 -3.01 1.57 16.01
N ASN A 95 -4.24 1.76 15.55
CA ASN A 95 -5.44 1.13 16.11
C ASN A 95 -5.47 -0.41 15.95
N VAL A 96 -4.81 -0.96 14.93
CA VAL A 96 -4.64 -2.43 14.76
C VAL A 96 -3.60 -2.98 15.73
N VAL A 97 -2.49 -2.25 15.92
CA VAL A 97 -1.42 -2.62 16.86
C VAL A 97 -1.95 -2.62 18.30
N ASP A 98 -2.73 -1.62 18.68
CA ASP A 98 -3.37 -1.59 20.01
C ASP A 98 -4.24 -2.81 20.25
N ARG A 99 -5.08 -3.18 19.28
CA ARG A 99 -5.96 -4.35 19.40
C ARG A 99 -5.16 -5.65 19.49
N ALA A 100 -4.01 -5.73 18.82
CA ALA A 100 -3.14 -6.90 18.89
C ALA A 100 -2.43 -7.03 20.26
N ILE A 101 -2.08 -5.91 20.90
CA ILE A 101 -1.34 -5.91 22.19
C ILE A 101 -2.29 -5.91 23.39
N HIS A 102 -3.30 -5.02 23.39
CA HIS A 102 -4.15 -4.71 24.54
C HIS A 102 -5.56 -5.31 24.43
N GLY A 103 -5.91 -5.92 23.29
CA GLY A 103 -7.25 -6.48 23.05
C GLY A 103 -8.33 -5.42 22.76
N GLY A 104 -7.96 -4.15 22.61
CA GLY A 104 -8.85 -3.03 22.30
C GLY A 104 -8.06 -1.74 22.04
N THR A 105 -8.72 -0.69 21.56
CA THR A 105 -8.11 0.65 21.43
C THR A 105 -8.25 1.46 22.71
N LEU A 106 -7.23 2.26 23.00
CA LEU A 106 -7.25 3.16 24.14
C LEU A 106 -7.85 4.51 23.73
N ASP A 107 -9.08 4.77 24.15
CA ASP A 107 -9.80 6.01 23.85
C ASP A 107 -9.83 6.87 25.12
N PHE A 108 -9.31 8.10 25.05
CA PHE A 108 -9.11 8.95 26.24
C PHE A 108 -9.28 10.46 25.99
N LEU A 109 -9.52 10.90 24.74
CA LEU A 109 -9.77 12.30 24.43
C LEU A 109 -11.29 12.53 24.34
N PRO A 110 -11.94 13.07 25.38
CA PRO A 110 -13.35 13.42 25.30
C PRO A 110 -13.53 14.70 24.47
N MET A 111 -14.48 14.67 23.54
CA MET A 111 -15.00 15.85 22.86
C MET A 111 -16.51 15.89 23.05
N GLN A 112 -16.98 17.04 23.53
CA GLN A 112 -18.39 17.30 23.75
C GLN A 112 -18.83 18.38 22.76
N ILE A 113 -19.69 17.98 21.82
CA ILE A 113 -20.30 18.89 20.86
C ILE A 113 -21.74 19.14 21.32
N PRO A 114 -22.17 20.40 21.50
CA PRO A 114 -23.54 20.71 21.89
C PRO A 114 -24.56 20.02 20.96
N GLY A 115 -25.47 19.23 21.52
CA GLY A 115 -26.51 18.52 20.78
C GLY A 115 -26.14 17.13 20.24
N LEU A 116 -24.90 16.66 20.47
CA LEU A 116 -24.46 15.29 20.13
C LEU A 116 -24.02 14.52 21.38
N PRO A 117 -24.07 13.18 21.34
CA PRO A 117 -23.46 12.35 22.38
C PRO A 117 -21.96 12.66 22.53
N PRO A 118 -21.39 12.58 23.75
CA PRO A 118 -19.96 12.75 23.96
C PRO A 118 -19.19 11.69 23.16
N ILE A 119 -18.19 12.13 22.39
CA ILE A 119 -17.34 11.27 21.58
C ILE A 119 -16.00 11.17 22.30
N VAL A 120 -15.53 9.95 22.54
CA VAL A 120 -14.17 9.70 23.03
C VAL A 120 -13.37 9.11 21.88
N PHE A 121 -12.19 9.67 21.63
CA PHE A 121 -11.33 9.25 20.53
C PHE A 121 -9.88 9.20 20.97
N ASN A 122 -9.02 8.74 20.07
CA ASN A 122 -7.59 8.63 20.27
C ASN A 122 -6.79 9.39 19.19
N PRO A 123 -5.47 9.55 19.36
CA PRO A 123 -4.64 10.25 18.38
C PRO A 123 -4.68 9.61 16.98
N ALA A 124 -4.74 8.28 16.90
CA ALA A 124 -4.91 7.55 15.66
C ALA A 124 -6.17 7.99 14.89
N ASP A 125 -7.29 8.20 15.57
CA ASP A 125 -8.54 8.66 14.96
C ASP A 125 -8.41 10.08 14.41
N VAL A 126 -7.69 10.95 15.12
CA VAL A 126 -7.36 12.31 14.63
C VAL A 126 -6.57 12.23 13.33
N PHE A 127 -5.51 11.41 13.29
CA PHE A 127 -4.73 11.22 12.06
C PHE A 127 -5.56 10.63 10.93
N GLN A 128 -6.51 9.74 11.22
CA GLN A 128 -7.46 9.22 10.23
C GLN A 128 -8.35 10.33 9.67
N TRP A 129 -8.94 11.17 10.51
CA TRP A 129 -9.80 12.27 10.06
C TRP A 129 -9.05 13.29 9.19
N PHE A 130 -7.86 13.73 9.64
CA PHE A 130 -7.03 14.64 8.85
C PHE A 130 -6.53 13.99 7.54
N GLY A 131 -6.10 12.72 7.59
CA GLY A 131 -5.70 11.97 6.41
C GLY A 131 -6.84 11.85 5.39
N ALA A 132 -8.03 11.47 5.85
CA ALA A 132 -9.24 11.38 5.03
C ALA A 132 -9.61 12.74 4.41
N ALA A 133 -9.62 13.81 5.21
CA ALA A 133 -9.92 15.15 4.72
C ALA A 133 -8.94 15.59 3.61
N ILE A 134 -7.64 15.36 3.80
CA ILE A 134 -6.62 15.66 2.78
C ILE A 134 -6.87 14.85 1.50
N ILE A 135 -7.15 13.55 1.63
CA ILE A 135 -7.44 12.67 0.49
C ILE A 135 -8.65 13.19 -0.29
N VAL A 136 -9.77 13.47 0.38
CA VAL A 136 -11.01 13.97 -0.24
C VAL A 136 -10.75 15.30 -0.95
N VAL A 137 -10.14 16.26 -0.27
CA VAL A 137 -9.82 17.58 -0.86
C VAL A 137 -8.91 17.43 -2.08
N LYS A 138 -7.92 16.54 -2.05
CA LYS A 138 -7.01 16.32 -3.18
C LYS A 138 -7.64 15.54 -4.31
N LEU A 139 -8.54 14.60 -4.04
CA LEU A 139 -9.32 13.93 -5.08
C LEU A 139 -10.16 14.93 -5.88
N ILE A 140 -10.79 15.89 -5.21
CA ILE A 140 -11.60 16.94 -5.86
C ILE A 140 -10.70 17.97 -6.57
N THR A 141 -9.71 18.53 -5.88
CA THR A 141 -8.90 19.63 -6.44
C THR A 141 -7.88 19.20 -7.50
N LYS A 142 -7.47 17.94 -7.51
CA LYS A 142 -6.51 17.38 -8.48
C LYS A 142 -7.15 16.34 -9.39
N GLU A 143 -8.46 16.42 -9.60
CA GLU A 143 -9.23 15.48 -10.42
C GLU A 143 -8.59 15.23 -11.79
N LYS A 144 -8.12 16.28 -12.48
CA LYS A 144 -7.53 16.14 -13.83
C LYS A 144 -6.22 15.37 -13.79
N ILE A 145 -5.40 15.56 -12.76
CA ILE A 145 -4.12 14.83 -12.60
C ILE A 145 -4.36 13.38 -12.15
N ILE A 146 -5.50 13.09 -11.52
CA ILE A 146 -5.81 11.77 -10.95
C ILE A 146 -6.59 10.92 -11.97
N TRP A 147 -7.67 11.46 -12.53
CA TRP A 147 -8.62 10.76 -13.41
C TRP A 147 -8.30 10.93 -14.89
N TYR A 148 -7.78 12.09 -15.31
CA TYR A 148 -7.47 12.39 -16.72
C TYR A 148 -6.06 12.96 -16.94
N PRO A 149 -4.98 12.29 -16.49
CA PRO A 149 -3.65 12.70 -16.86
C PRO A 149 -3.57 12.75 -18.38
N GLU A 150 -3.20 13.90 -18.95
CA GLU A 150 -3.01 14.10 -20.40
C GLU A 150 -1.99 13.11 -21.03
N ASN A 151 -1.36 12.26 -20.20
CA ASN A 151 -0.41 11.20 -20.54
C ASN A 151 -0.69 9.84 -19.84
N GLN A 152 -1.93 9.56 -19.44
CA GLN A 152 -2.25 8.32 -18.73
C GLN A 152 -1.94 7.10 -19.63
N ARG A 153 -1.31 6.07 -19.04
CA ARG A 153 -1.14 4.80 -19.74
C ARG A 153 -2.49 4.13 -19.77
N GLY A 154 -2.98 3.79 -20.96
CA GLY A 154 -4.05 2.81 -21.05
C GLY A 154 -3.60 1.51 -20.38
N PHE A 155 -4.55 0.70 -19.93
CA PHE A 155 -4.30 -0.65 -19.41
C PHE A 155 -3.72 -1.62 -20.46
N GLY A 156 -3.44 -1.14 -21.68
CA GLY A 156 -2.84 -1.91 -22.75
C GLY A 156 -1.48 -2.48 -22.34
N LEU A 157 -1.32 -3.78 -22.57
CA LEU A 157 -0.05 -4.47 -22.41
C LEU A 157 0.87 -4.08 -23.57
N VAL A 158 1.99 -3.42 -23.25
CA VAL A 158 3.01 -3.03 -24.23
C VAL A 158 4.18 -3.99 -24.07
N ASN A 159 4.43 -4.81 -25.10
CA ASN A 159 5.34 -5.95 -25.00
C ASN A 159 4.92 -6.92 -23.87
N ALA A 160 3.74 -7.52 -24.04
CA ALA A 160 3.08 -8.36 -23.02
C ALA A 160 3.98 -9.47 -22.46
N LYS A 161 4.85 -10.05 -23.29
CA LYS A 161 5.76 -11.13 -22.88
C LYS A 161 6.72 -10.68 -21.77
N GLU A 162 7.35 -9.52 -21.92
CA GLU A 162 8.30 -9.02 -20.92
C GLU A 162 7.58 -8.47 -19.67
N GLN A 163 6.43 -7.84 -19.85
CA GLN A 163 5.59 -7.40 -18.73
C GLN A 163 5.11 -8.59 -17.88
N MET A 164 4.68 -9.69 -18.51
CA MET A 164 4.24 -10.89 -17.80
C MET A 164 5.39 -11.53 -17.05
N LYS A 165 6.58 -11.64 -17.66
CA LYS A 165 7.76 -12.18 -16.99
C LYS A 165 8.13 -11.37 -15.75
N PHE A 166 8.08 -10.04 -15.84
CA PHE A 166 8.37 -9.17 -14.70
C PHE A 166 7.32 -9.33 -13.59
N ALA A 167 6.03 -9.28 -13.95
CA ALA A 167 4.93 -9.46 -13.02
C ALA A 167 4.96 -10.84 -12.34
N LEU A 168 5.26 -11.90 -13.09
CA LEU A 168 5.40 -13.25 -12.58
C LEU A 168 6.56 -13.35 -11.59
N LYS A 169 7.73 -12.80 -11.89
CA LYS A 169 8.87 -12.76 -10.95
C LYS A 169 8.49 -12.07 -9.64
N PHE A 170 7.81 -10.93 -9.74
CA PHE A 170 7.37 -10.16 -8.57
C PHE A 170 6.32 -10.93 -7.74
N ALA A 171 5.37 -11.58 -8.40
CA ALA A 171 4.37 -12.44 -7.77
C ALA A 171 5.00 -13.69 -7.12
N THR A 172 5.98 -14.33 -7.77
CA THR A 172 6.69 -15.48 -7.20
C THR A 172 7.46 -15.11 -5.94
N ILE A 173 8.18 -13.97 -5.94
CA ILE A 173 8.87 -13.48 -4.74
C ILE A 173 7.84 -13.25 -3.62
N SER A 174 6.75 -12.55 -3.93
CA SER A 174 5.66 -12.30 -2.98
C SER A 174 5.07 -13.59 -2.40
N LEU A 175 4.78 -14.57 -3.26
CA LEU A 175 4.21 -15.86 -2.87
C LEU A 175 5.17 -16.62 -1.95
N CYS A 176 6.44 -16.75 -2.34
CA CYS A 176 7.46 -17.42 -1.54
C CYS A 176 7.59 -16.79 -0.15
N THR A 177 7.64 -15.46 -0.07
CA THR A 177 7.71 -14.75 1.23
C THR A 177 6.47 -15.00 2.08
N CYS A 178 5.27 -14.93 1.50
CA CYS A 178 4.04 -15.23 2.22
C CYS A 178 3.99 -16.68 2.70
N LEU A 179 4.40 -17.65 1.87
CA LEU A 179 4.41 -19.06 2.28
C LEU A 179 5.38 -19.31 3.44
N VAL A 180 6.57 -18.72 3.42
CA VAL A 180 7.54 -18.83 4.53
C VAL A 180 6.96 -18.24 5.82
N LEU A 181 6.38 -17.02 5.75
CA LEU A 181 5.73 -16.40 6.90
C LEU A 181 4.54 -17.22 7.40
N GLY A 182 3.78 -17.82 6.49
CA GLY A 182 2.65 -18.69 6.81
C GLY A 182 3.06 -19.93 7.58
N LEU A 183 4.17 -20.55 7.19
CA LEU A 183 4.73 -21.69 7.92
C LEU A 183 5.10 -21.30 9.36
N PHE A 184 5.83 -20.18 9.54
CA PHE A 184 6.16 -19.68 10.88
C PHE A 184 4.92 -19.36 11.70
N SER A 185 3.92 -18.71 11.10
CA SER A 185 2.69 -18.34 11.78
C SER A 185 1.87 -19.58 12.18
N LEU A 186 1.81 -20.61 11.34
CA LEU A 186 1.12 -21.86 11.64
C LEU A 186 1.84 -22.67 12.71
N SER A 187 3.17 -22.71 12.66
CA SER A 187 3.99 -23.31 13.73
C SER A 187 3.78 -22.60 15.06
N TYR A 188 3.82 -21.27 15.07
CA TYR A 188 3.58 -20.48 16.28
C TYR A 188 2.18 -20.71 16.85
N LEU A 189 1.14 -20.70 16.00
CA LEU A 189 -0.23 -20.99 16.43
C LEU A 189 -0.35 -22.39 17.03
N THR A 190 0.23 -23.39 16.38
CA THR A 190 0.17 -24.79 16.85
C THR A 190 0.88 -24.96 18.19
N LEU A 191 2.07 -24.36 18.35
CA LEU A 191 2.82 -24.37 19.61
C LEU A 191 2.06 -23.66 20.73
N THR A 192 1.43 -22.52 20.42
CA THR A 192 0.66 -21.75 21.40
C THR A 192 -0.62 -22.48 21.82
N LEU A 193 -1.31 -23.15 20.89
CA LEU A 193 -2.48 -23.96 21.21
C LEU A 193 -2.10 -25.18 22.07
N GLN A 194 -0.96 -25.80 21.77
CA GLN A 194 -0.44 -26.90 22.56
C GLN A 194 0.01 -26.48 23.96
N SER A 195 0.61 -25.29 24.13
CA SER A 195 1.04 -24.80 25.45
C SER A 195 -0.12 -24.54 26.41
N ILE A 196 -1.32 -24.27 25.88
CA ILE A 196 -2.56 -24.10 26.65
C ILE A 196 -3.46 -25.36 26.65
N ASN A 197 -2.91 -26.52 26.25
CA ASN A 197 -3.63 -27.80 26.19
C ASN A 197 -4.90 -27.82 25.29
N ILE A 198 -4.99 -26.89 24.32
CA ILE A 198 -6.09 -26.84 23.35
C ILE A 198 -5.65 -27.56 22.07
N HIS A 199 -6.22 -28.74 21.81
CA HIS A 199 -5.98 -29.49 20.58
C HIS A 199 -7.11 -29.32 19.57
N SER A 200 -7.34 -28.09 19.11
CA SER A 200 -8.37 -27.81 18.09
C SER A 200 -7.80 -27.91 16.67
N LYS A 201 -7.91 -29.09 16.05
CA LYS A 201 -7.55 -29.27 14.63
C LYS A 201 -8.37 -28.34 13.71
N SER A 202 -9.64 -28.12 14.03
CA SER A 202 -10.52 -27.23 13.25
C SER A 202 -10.00 -25.79 13.23
N THR A 203 -9.51 -25.27 14.36
CA THR A 203 -8.93 -23.92 14.44
C THR A 203 -7.66 -23.79 13.60
N VAL A 204 -6.77 -24.79 13.65
CA VAL A 204 -5.52 -24.79 12.85
C VAL A 204 -5.83 -24.87 11.36
N ILE A 205 -6.78 -25.72 10.95
CA ILE A 205 -7.22 -25.84 9.55
C ILE A 205 -7.87 -24.54 9.08
N GLY A 206 -8.76 -23.95 9.88
CA GLY A 206 -9.40 -22.67 9.57
C GLY A 206 -8.38 -21.56 9.37
N PHE A 207 -7.41 -21.44 10.28
CA PHE A 207 -6.29 -20.52 10.14
C PHE A 207 -5.53 -20.75 8.83
N ALA A 208 -5.18 -22.00 8.51
CA ALA A 208 -4.41 -22.33 7.31
C ALA A 208 -5.16 -21.92 6.02
N ILE A 209 -6.48 -22.18 5.96
CA ILE A 209 -7.33 -21.81 4.83
C ILE A 209 -7.41 -20.29 4.70
N SER A 210 -7.66 -19.57 5.81
CA SER A 210 -7.70 -18.10 5.79
C SER A 210 -6.36 -17.50 5.36
N TYR A 211 -5.24 -18.03 5.86
CA TYR A 211 -3.90 -17.57 5.49
C TYR A 211 -3.61 -17.83 4.00
N LEU A 212 -3.98 -18.99 3.49
CA LEU A 212 -3.85 -19.34 2.07
C LEU A 212 -4.66 -18.38 1.20
N ALA A 213 -5.91 -18.09 1.57
CA ALA A 213 -6.76 -17.16 0.83
C ALA A 213 -6.15 -15.75 0.78
N ILE A 214 -5.64 -15.25 1.90
CA ILE A 214 -4.95 -13.95 1.97
C ILE A 214 -3.67 -13.97 1.13
N THR A 215 -2.90 -15.07 1.18
CA THR A 215 -1.69 -15.25 0.38
C THR A 215 -1.98 -15.21 -1.12
N LEU A 216 -3.04 -15.87 -1.58
CA LEU A 216 -3.48 -15.86 -2.97
C LEU A 216 -3.91 -14.45 -3.40
N LEU A 217 -4.71 -13.78 -2.58
CA LEU A 217 -5.13 -12.40 -2.83
C LEU A 217 -3.91 -11.47 -2.93
N PHE A 218 -2.99 -11.56 -1.97
CA PHE A 218 -1.78 -10.75 -1.93
C PHE A 218 -0.90 -10.99 -3.15
N THR A 219 -0.73 -12.26 -3.55
CA THR A 219 0.02 -12.64 -4.74
C THR A 219 -0.61 -12.07 -6.02
N ALA A 220 -1.95 -12.09 -6.12
CA ALA A 220 -2.67 -11.50 -7.24
C ALA A 220 -2.49 -9.97 -7.31
N VAL A 221 -2.59 -9.27 -6.17
CA VAL A 221 -2.34 -7.82 -6.11
C VAL A 221 -0.89 -7.51 -6.47
N SER A 222 0.08 -8.29 -5.97
CA SER A 222 1.49 -8.18 -6.35
C SER A 222 1.69 -8.38 -7.86
N PHE A 223 1.03 -9.37 -8.47
CA PHE A 223 1.11 -9.58 -9.92
C PHE A 223 0.61 -8.35 -10.70
N ILE A 224 -0.55 -7.81 -10.33
CA ILE A 224 -1.11 -6.60 -10.95
C ILE A 224 -0.17 -5.41 -10.75
N ALA A 225 0.38 -5.24 -9.55
CA ALA A 225 1.37 -4.20 -9.27
C ALA A 225 2.62 -4.36 -10.14
N GLY A 226 3.11 -5.60 -10.32
CA GLY A 226 4.21 -5.93 -11.21
C GLY A 226 3.93 -5.51 -12.66
N LEU A 227 2.72 -5.77 -13.16
CA LEU A 227 2.29 -5.31 -14.49
C LEU A 227 2.34 -3.79 -14.59
N LEU A 228 1.73 -3.07 -13.65
CA LEU A 228 1.68 -1.61 -13.62
C LEU A 228 3.08 -0.98 -13.53
N LEU A 229 3.97 -1.56 -12.73
CA LEU A 229 5.35 -1.10 -12.59
C LEU A 229 6.16 -1.36 -13.87
N SER A 230 6.01 -2.54 -14.48
CA SER A 230 6.75 -2.95 -15.68
C SER A 230 6.49 -2.02 -16.88
N GLN A 231 5.32 -1.40 -16.96
CA GLN A 231 4.99 -0.42 -17.98
C GLN A 231 5.95 0.77 -17.99
N ARG A 232 6.57 1.14 -16.85
CA ARG A 232 7.54 2.25 -16.79
C ARG A 232 8.85 1.95 -17.50
N THR A 233 9.12 0.68 -17.74
CA THR A 233 10.33 0.18 -18.40
C THR A 233 10.04 -0.28 -19.82
N ALA A 234 8.95 -1.04 -20.02
CA ALA A 234 8.61 -1.63 -21.32
C ALA A 234 8.09 -0.60 -22.35
N GLY A 235 7.31 0.39 -21.91
CA GLY A 235 6.75 1.41 -22.80
C GLY A 235 7.81 2.23 -23.55
N PRO A 236 8.83 2.78 -22.87
CA PRO A 236 9.90 3.56 -23.50
C PRO A 236 10.74 2.76 -24.49
N LEU A 237 11.04 1.50 -24.15
CA LEU A 237 11.79 0.60 -25.02
C LEU A 237 11.01 0.29 -26.30
N TYR A 238 9.72 -0.03 -26.18
CA TYR A 238 8.87 -0.27 -27.35
C TYR A 238 8.68 0.98 -28.22
N ALA A 239 8.52 2.15 -27.61
CA ALA A 239 8.41 3.42 -28.33
C ALA A 239 9.71 3.73 -29.11
N PHE A 240 10.86 3.42 -28.51
CA PHE A 240 12.17 3.56 -29.16
C PHE A 240 12.37 2.55 -30.29
N GLU A 241 11.99 1.28 -30.10
CA GLU A 241 12.03 0.24 -31.15
C GLU A 241 11.22 0.66 -32.38
N LYS A 242 9.96 1.03 -32.17
CA LYS A 242 9.10 1.54 -33.24
C LYS A 242 9.67 2.82 -33.88
N TYR A 243 10.40 3.63 -33.12
CA TYR A 243 11.01 4.85 -33.65
C TYR A 243 12.14 4.54 -34.61
N VAL A 244 12.96 3.53 -34.29
CA VAL A 244 14.01 3.06 -35.18
C VAL A 244 13.40 2.46 -36.45
N GLU A 245 12.34 1.65 -36.35
CA GLU A 245 11.64 1.10 -37.51
C GLU A 245 11.08 2.17 -38.44
N ASP A 246 10.38 3.16 -37.87
CA ASP A 246 9.78 4.25 -38.65
C ASP A 246 10.87 5.11 -39.33
N LEU A 247 11.98 5.36 -38.63
CA LEU A 247 13.13 6.08 -39.19
C LEU A 247 13.80 5.30 -40.33
N LEU A 248 13.89 3.98 -40.24
CA LEU A 248 14.38 3.12 -41.33
C LEU A 248 13.43 3.12 -42.54
N ASN A 249 12.13 3.31 -42.31
CA ASN A 249 11.11 3.45 -43.35
C ASN A 249 11.02 4.88 -43.94
N GLY A 250 11.85 5.82 -43.46
CA GLY A 250 11.93 7.20 -43.94
C GLY A 250 11.00 8.20 -43.24
N ASP A 251 10.32 7.81 -42.15
CA ASP A 251 9.53 8.73 -41.33
C ASP A 251 10.46 9.65 -40.50
N GLN A 252 10.03 10.90 -40.32
CA GLN A 252 10.77 11.96 -39.62
C GLN A 252 10.25 12.25 -38.21
N ARG A 253 9.33 11.42 -37.69
CA ARG A 253 8.75 11.56 -36.34
C ARG A 253 9.80 11.82 -35.26
N GLU A 254 9.46 12.63 -34.25
CA GLU A 254 10.31 12.81 -33.07
C GLU A 254 9.90 11.86 -31.95
N LEU A 255 10.87 11.20 -31.32
CA LEU A 255 10.62 10.40 -30.13
C LEU A 255 10.49 11.31 -28.92
N LYS A 256 9.32 11.30 -28.28
CA LYS A 256 9.07 11.97 -27.01
C LYS A 256 8.51 10.96 -26.00
N LEU A 257 9.24 10.77 -24.90
CA LEU A 257 8.91 9.87 -23.80
C LEU A 257 8.19 10.63 -22.68
N ARG A 258 7.42 9.90 -21.87
CA ARG A 258 6.59 10.51 -20.82
C ARG A 258 7.44 10.91 -19.62
N GLN A 259 6.98 11.89 -18.83
CA GLN A 259 7.72 12.41 -17.68
C GLN A 259 8.12 11.35 -16.63
N GLY A 260 7.34 10.26 -16.49
CA GLY A 260 7.57 9.16 -15.53
C GLY A 260 8.16 7.89 -16.13
N ASP A 261 8.61 7.92 -17.38
CA ASP A 261 9.23 6.80 -18.07
C ASP A 261 10.68 6.59 -17.61
N ASN A 262 11.08 5.32 -17.49
CA ASN A 262 12.50 4.98 -17.40
C ASN A 262 13.18 5.23 -18.75
N PHE A 263 14.52 5.32 -18.73
CA PHE A 263 15.33 5.48 -19.94
C PHE A 263 15.04 6.74 -20.78
N LYS A 264 14.68 7.87 -20.15
CA LYS A 264 14.50 9.16 -20.86
C LYS A 264 15.67 9.56 -21.77
N HIS A 265 16.89 9.11 -21.47
CA HIS A 265 18.07 9.36 -22.31
C HIS A 265 17.91 8.82 -23.75
N LEU A 266 16.98 7.90 -24.00
CA LEU A 266 16.65 7.40 -25.34
C LEU A 266 16.15 8.50 -26.28
N GLU A 267 15.58 9.60 -25.77
CA GLU A 267 15.24 10.77 -26.61
C GLU A 267 16.49 11.38 -27.27
N ASN A 268 17.58 11.52 -26.50
CA ASN A 268 18.85 12.02 -27.02
C ASN A 268 19.50 11.01 -27.98
N VAL A 269 19.41 9.71 -27.69
CA VAL A 269 19.91 8.66 -28.58
C VAL A 269 19.16 8.70 -29.92
N ALA A 270 17.82 8.83 -29.88
CA ALA A 270 16.98 8.97 -31.06
C ALA A 270 17.40 10.19 -31.90
N LEU A 271 17.56 11.35 -31.27
CA LEU A 271 18.00 12.57 -31.96
C LEU A 271 19.38 12.41 -32.62
N ASN A 272 20.33 11.80 -31.92
CA ASN A 272 21.66 11.52 -32.46
C ASN A 272 21.60 10.57 -33.67
N LEU A 273 20.74 9.56 -33.60
CA LEU A 273 20.56 8.57 -34.67
C LEU A 273 19.98 9.22 -35.94
N LYS A 274 18.94 10.05 -35.78
CA LYS A 274 18.34 10.84 -36.87
C LYS A 274 19.36 11.78 -37.51
N ASN A 275 20.13 12.50 -36.70
CA ASN A 275 21.16 13.42 -37.20
C ASN A 275 22.28 12.69 -37.95
N HIS A 276 22.61 11.46 -37.56
CA HIS A 276 23.62 10.65 -38.27
C HIS A 276 23.10 10.15 -39.62
N LEU A 277 21.84 9.70 -39.68
CA LEU A 277 21.23 9.25 -40.94
C LEU A 277 21.01 10.39 -41.93
N ASN A 278 20.58 11.57 -41.47
CA ASN A 278 20.39 12.75 -42.33
C ASN A 278 21.71 13.35 -42.86
N LYS A 279 22.86 12.94 -42.33
CA LYS A 279 24.19 13.39 -42.79
C LYS A 279 24.78 12.52 -43.90
N LYS A 280 24.19 11.34 -44.17
CA LYS A 280 24.53 10.48 -45.29
C LYS A 280 23.60 10.77 -46.47
#